data_AF-A0A517WD15-F1
#
_entry.id   AF-A0A517WD15-F1
#
_cell.length_a   1.000
_cell.length_b   1.000
_cell.length_c   1.000
_cell.angle_alpha   90.00
_cell.angle_beta   90.00
_cell.angle_gamma   90.00
#
_symmetry.space_group_name_H-M   'P 1'
#
loop_
_entity.id
_entity.type
_entity.pdbx_description
1 polymer ?
#
loop_
_entity_poly.entity_id
_entity_poly.type
_entity_poly.pdbx_seq_one_letter_code
_entity_poly.pdbx_strand_id
1 'polypeptide(L)'
;MKRRIILLLLLLAGCSRSIPSTGPAISFDEASGVITINPAVDSKRRVGYGFPLGSVTVETLGHKEGVLLFEYTHEVEGGYTVYLCRVPVTEPLVTIRLPKGGDTEPETSFDLEDCELVRRGSVFFD
;
A
#
# COMPACT_ATOMS: atom_id res chain seq x y z
N MET A 1 14.91 43.87 42.04
CA MET A 1 13.78 42.92 41.95
C MET A 1 13.49 42.64 40.47
N LYS A 2 13.84 41.44 39.97
CA LYS A 2 13.73 41.06 38.55
C LYS A 2 12.31 40.55 38.25
N ARG A 3 11.59 41.23 37.34
CA ARG A 3 10.26 40.80 36.86
C ARG A 3 10.44 39.60 35.91
N ARG A 4 9.79 38.47 36.23
CA ARG A 4 9.74 37.27 35.39
C ARG A 4 8.63 37.44 34.35
N ILE A 5 8.99 37.33 33.08
CA ILE A 5 8.05 37.26 31.95
C ILE A 5 7.57 35.82 31.86
N ILE A 6 6.27 35.60 31.94
CA ILE A 6 5.62 34.30 31.71
C ILE A 6 5.26 34.26 30.23
N LEU A 7 5.93 33.40 29.46
CA LEU A 7 5.58 33.12 28.07
C LEU A 7 4.50 32.02 28.08
N LEU A 8 3.27 32.37 27.70
CA LEU A 8 2.19 31.41 27.51
C LEU A 8 2.35 30.79 26.11
N LEU A 9 2.78 29.53 26.03
CA LEU A 9 2.79 28.77 24.77
C LEU A 9 1.36 28.28 24.48
N LEU A 10 0.70 28.86 23.49
CA LEU A 10 -0.54 28.32 22.92
C LEU A 10 -0.21 27.06 22.11
N LEU A 11 -0.59 25.88 22.60
CA LEU A 11 -0.67 24.67 21.80
C LEU A 11 -1.77 24.83 20.75
N LEU A 12 -1.37 25.05 19.49
CA LEU A 12 -2.23 24.82 18.35
C LEU A 12 -2.38 23.31 18.16
N ALA A 13 -3.46 22.74 18.69
CA ALA A 13 -3.95 21.44 18.26
C ALA A 13 -4.35 21.56 16.78
N GLY A 14 -3.41 21.27 15.88
CA GLY A 14 -3.69 21.11 14.47
C GLY A 14 -4.56 19.87 14.29
N CYS A 15 -5.88 20.05 14.22
CA CYS A 15 -6.76 19.04 13.66
C CYS A 15 -6.39 18.90 12.18
N SER A 16 -5.51 17.94 11.85
CA SER A 16 -5.26 17.52 10.48
C SER A 16 -6.57 16.97 9.92
N ARG A 17 -7.35 17.85 9.28
CA ARG A 17 -8.52 17.48 8.49
C ARG A 17 -7.97 16.69 7.29
N SER A 18 -8.12 15.37 7.32
CA SER A 18 -7.83 14.51 6.18
C SER A 18 -8.71 14.97 5.01
N ILE A 19 -8.08 15.56 4.00
CA ILE A 19 -8.76 15.89 2.74
C ILE A 19 -9.18 14.55 2.13
N PRO A 20 -10.46 14.34 1.78
CA PRO A 20 -10.87 13.12 1.10
C PRO A 20 -10.05 12.98 -0.18
N SER A 21 -9.28 11.90 -0.28
CA SER A 21 -8.51 11.62 -1.49
C SER A 21 -9.49 11.31 -2.63
N THR A 22 -9.48 12.12 -3.69
CA THR A 22 -10.45 12.06 -4.80
C THR A 22 -10.14 11.00 -5.85
N GLY A 23 -9.11 10.17 -5.64
CA GLY A 23 -8.70 9.10 -6.56
C GLY A 23 -9.34 7.74 -6.27
N PRO A 24 -9.25 6.78 -7.20
CA PRO A 24 -9.66 5.40 -6.94
C PRO A 24 -8.78 4.76 -5.84
N ALA A 25 -9.28 3.68 -5.22
CA ALA A 25 -8.51 2.92 -4.24
C ALA A 25 -7.29 2.21 -4.85
N ILE A 26 -7.44 1.73 -6.09
CA ILE A 26 -6.36 1.13 -6.88
C ILE A 26 -6.43 1.72 -8.29
N SER A 27 -5.30 2.18 -8.82
CA SER A 27 -5.12 2.59 -10.22
C SER A 27 -3.88 1.93 -10.83
N PHE A 28 -3.82 1.93 -12.15
CA PHE A 28 -2.66 1.45 -12.90
C PHE A 28 -2.32 2.44 -14.01
N ASP A 29 -1.05 2.83 -14.07
CA ASP A 29 -0.49 3.55 -15.20
C ASP A 29 0.20 2.56 -16.13
N GLU A 30 -0.44 2.28 -17.27
CA GLU A 30 0.06 1.33 -18.27
C GLU A 30 1.39 1.79 -18.89
N ALA A 31 1.61 3.10 -19.02
CA ALA A 31 2.81 3.63 -19.66
C ALA A 31 4.05 3.41 -18.78
N SER A 32 3.91 3.63 -17.47
CA SER A 32 5.02 3.43 -16.52
C SER A 32 5.06 2.04 -15.89
N GLY A 33 3.97 1.27 -15.97
CA GLY A 33 3.83 -0.04 -15.35
C GLY A 33 3.67 0.05 -13.83
N VAL A 34 3.07 1.13 -13.32
CA VAL A 34 2.96 1.39 -11.88
C VAL A 34 1.53 1.20 -11.40
N ILE A 35 1.35 0.29 -10.45
CA ILE A 35 0.13 0.14 -9.66
C ILE A 35 0.22 1.12 -8.50
N THR A 36 -0.86 1.85 -8.24
CA THR A 36 -0.96 2.79 -7.13
C THR A 36 -2.13 2.41 -6.23
N ILE A 37 -1.90 2.36 -4.92
CA ILE A 37 -2.92 2.11 -3.90
C ILE A 37 -3.06 3.38 -3.06
N ASN A 38 -4.30 3.81 -2.86
CA ASN A 38 -4.62 5.01 -2.11
C ASN A 38 -5.06 4.63 -0.69
N PRO A 39 -4.20 4.82 0.34
CA PRO A 39 -4.50 4.39 1.69
C PRO A 39 -5.64 5.17 2.36
N ALA A 40 -6.07 6.30 1.77
CA ALA A 40 -7.17 7.10 2.30
C ALA A 40 -8.56 6.64 1.85
N VAL A 41 -8.66 5.66 0.93
CA VAL A 41 -9.94 5.21 0.36
C VAL A 41 -10.37 3.89 0.98
N ASP A 42 -11.40 3.95 1.83
CA ASP A 42 -11.99 2.77 2.46
C ASP A 42 -12.83 2.00 1.45
N SER A 43 -12.23 1.00 0.82
CA SER A 43 -12.96 0.11 -0.08
C SER A 43 -12.32 -1.26 -0.15
N LYS A 44 -13.16 -2.28 -0.32
CA LYS A 44 -12.70 -3.62 -0.67
C LYS A 44 -12.63 -3.77 -2.18
N ARG A 45 -11.44 -4.02 -2.73
CA ARG A 45 -11.23 -4.15 -4.18
C ARG A 45 -10.05 -5.06 -4.46
N ARG A 46 -10.22 -6.00 -5.40
CA ARG A 46 -9.17 -6.91 -5.87
C ARG A 46 -8.87 -6.65 -7.35
N VAL A 47 -7.59 -6.48 -7.70
CA VAL A 47 -7.14 -6.34 -9.09
C VAL A 47 -5.80 -7.05 -9.28
N GLY A 48 -5.66 -7.75 -10.41
CA GLY A 48 -4.42 -8.42 -10.82
C GLY A 48 -3.82 -7.79 -12.08
N TYR A 49 -2.49 -7.77 -12.15
CA TYR A 49 -1.72 -7.25 -13.27
C TYR A 49 -0.60 -8.22 -13.62
N GLY A 50 -0.56 -8.66 -14.87
CA GLY A 50 0.42 -9.60 -15.37
C GLY A 50 1.69 -8.92 -15.91
N PHE A 51 2.79 -9.65 -15.82
CA PHE A 51 4.06 -9.38 -16.50
C PHE A 51 4.58 -10.70 -17.10
N PRO A 52 5.60 -10.71 -17.97
CA PRO A 52 5.94 -11.89 -18.79
C PRO A 52 6.12 -13.22 -18.05
N LEU A 53 6.61 -13.19 -16.81
CA LEU A 53 6.91 -14.38 -16.00
C LEU A 53 6.03 -14.54 -14.76
N GLY A 54 4.99 -13.71 -14.60
CA GLY A 54 4.23 -13.71 -13.36
C GLY A 54 3.15 -12.66 -13.29
N SER A 55 2.64 -12.44 -12.09
CA SER A 55 1.63 -11.43 -11.82
C SER A 55 1.73 -10.86 -10.42
N VAL A 56 1.21 -9.64 -10.27
CA VAL A 56 0.90 -9.04 -8.98
C VAL A 56 -0.61 -8.97 -8.84
N THR A 57 -1.15 -9.43 -7.72
CA THR A 57 -2.53 -9.14 -7.32
C THR A 57 -2.56 -8.33 -6.04
N VAL A 58 -3.33 -7.25 -6.05
CA VAL A 58 -3.60 -6.43 -4.87
C VAL A 58 -5.07 -6.57 -4.50
N GLU A 59 -5.35 -6.84 -3.23
CA GLU A 59 -6.70 -6.78 -2.66
C GLU A 59 -6.74 -5.83 -1.47
N THR A 60 -7.32 -4.64 -1.62
CA THR A 60 -7.65 -3.81 -0.46
C THR A 60 -8.76 -4.48 0.34
N LEU A 61 -8.61 -4.56 1.66
CA LEU A 61 -9.57 -5.19 2.57
C LEU A 61 -10.43 -4.15 3.32
N GLY A 62 -10.08 -2.88 3.21
CA GLY A 62 -10.71 -1.75 3.90
C GLY A 62 -9.90 -1.23 5.07
N HIS A 63 -10.45 -0.24 5.75
CA HIS A 63 -9.80 0.40 6.90
C HIS A 63 -10.07 -0.34 8.21
N LYS A 64 -9.05 -0.41 9.06
CA LYS A 64 -9.17 -0.85 10.45
C LYS A 64 -8.20 -0.03 11.30
N GLU A 65 -8.68 0.55 12.40
CA GLU A 65 -7.82 1.22 13.39
C GLU A 65 -6.87 2.29 12.80
N GLY A 66 -7.33 3.04 11.79
CA GLY A 66 -6.55 4.12 11.16
C GLY A 66 -5.51 3.64 10.14
N VAL A 67 -5.51 2.36 9.77
CA VAL A 67 -4.70 1.82 8.66
C VAL A 67 -5.60 1.25 7.56
N LEU A 68 -5.14 1.34 6.31
CA LEU A 68 -5.59 0.48 5.23
C LEU A 68 -4.96 -0.91 5.40
N LEU A 69 -5.78 -1.94 5.33
CA LEU A 69 -5.33 -3.33 5.16
C LEU A 69 -5.41 -3.70 3.68
N PHE A 70 -4.36 -4.33 3.14
CA PHE A 70 -4.41 -4.92 1.81
C PHE A 70 -3.58 -6.19 1.71
N GLU A 71 -4.04 -7.16 0.94
CA GLU A 71 -3.22 -8.30 0.52
C GLU A 71 -2.44 -7.96 -0.74
N TYR A 72 -1.17 -8.32 -0.75
CA TYR A 72 -0.28 -8.29 -1.88
C TYR A 72 0.13 -9.72 -2.22
N THR A 73 -0.27 -10.20 -3.39
CA THR A 73 0.14 -11.49 -3.93
C THR A 73 1.17 -11.27 -5.01
N HIS A 74 2.34 -11.87 -4.84
CA HIS A 74 3.37 -11.96 -5.86
C HIS A 74 3.40 -13.40 -6.38
N GLU A 75 3.14 -13.57 -7.68
CA GLU A 75 3.17 -14.85 -8.38
C GLU A 75 4.23 -14.83 -9.47
N VAL A 76 5.07 -15.85 -9.51
CA VAL A 76 6.15 -16.04 -10.49
C VAL A 76 6.15 -17.50 -10.90
N GLU A 77 6.05 -17.74 -12.21
CA GLU A 77 6.08 -19.08 -12.81
C GLU A 77 5.16 -20.10 -12.10
N GLY A 78 3.98 -19.65 -11.66
CA GLY A 78 3.00 -20.48 -10.96
C GLY A 78 3.29 -20.79 -9.49
N GLY A 79 4.37 -20.28 -8.90
CA GLY A 79 4.54 -20.19 -7.45
C GLY A 79 4.04 -18.85 -6.94
N TYR A 80 3.34 -18.80 -5.80
CA TYR A 80 2.85 -17.53 -5.25
C TYR A 80 3.13 -17.38 -3.76
N THR A 81 3.29 -16.12 -3.34
CA THR A 81 3.31 -15.71 -1.94
C THR A 81 2.30 -14.59 -1.72
N VAL A 82 1.53 -14.67 -0.64
CA VAL A 82 0.57 -13.65 -0.23
C VAL A 82 1.02 -13.02 1.09
N TYR A 83 1.08 -11.69 1.09
CA TYR A 83 1.40 -10.87 2.23
C TYR A 83 0.19 -10.02 2.62
N LEU A 84 -0.05 -9.82 3.91
CA LEU A 84 -1.00 -8.86 4.44
C LEU A 84 -0.23 -7.64 4.93
N CYS A 85 -0.43 -6.52 4.25
CA CYS A 85 0.23 -5.26 4.53
C CYS A 85 -0.70 -4.28 5.23
N ARG A 86 -0.10 -3.41 6.04
CA ARG A 86 -0.78 -2.38 6.85
C ARG A 86 -0.14 -1.03 6.58
N VAL A 87 -0.91 -0.05 6.12
CA VAL A 87 -0.40 1.29 5.82
C VAL A 87 -1.32 2.33 6.47
N PRO A 88 -0.80 3.29 7.27
CA PRO A 88 -1.64 4.35 7.82
C PRO A 88 -2.40 5.11 6.72
N VAL A 89 -3.67 5.44 6.99
CA VAL A 89 -4.54 6.11 5.99
C VAL A 89 -4.06 7.52 5.61
N THR A 90 -3.10 8.06 6.37
CA THR A 90 -2.47 9.37 6.17
C THR A 90 -1.15 9.31 5.39
N GLU A 91 -0.63 8.12 5.11
CA GLU A 91 0.61 7.97 4.35
C GLU A 91 0.44 8.39 2.88
N PRO A 92 1.54 8.66 2.18
CA PRO A 92 1.54 8.80 0.73
C PRO A 92 0.94 7.57 0.02
N LEU A 93 0.66 7.75 -1.27
CA LEU A 93 0.22 6.65 -2.12
C LEU A 93 1.26 5.52 -2.11
N VAL A 94 0.78 4.29 -1.96
CA VAL A 94 1.61 3.09 -2.05
C VAL A 94 1.79 2.76 -3.52
N THR A 95 3.01 2.45 -3.95
CA THR A 95 3.31 2.11 -5.34
C THR A 95 3.95 0.74 -5.47
N ILE A 96 3.62 0.06 -6.58
CA ILE A 96 4.23 -1.19 -7.00
C ILE A 96 4.56 -1.03 -8.49
N ARG A 97 5.85 -1.04 -8.84
CA ARG A 97 6.30 -1.02 -10.23
C ARG A 97 6.49 -2.45 -10.70
N LEU A 98 5.79 -2.82 -11.78
CA LEU A 98 5.95 -4.12 -12.39
C LEU A 98 7.33 -4.24 -13.05
N PRO A 99 7.96 -5.43 -12.96
CA PRO A 99 9.26 -5.66 -13.56
C PRO A 99 9.20 -5.61 -15.10
N LYS A 100 10.36 -5.38 -15.74
CA LYS A 100 10.52 -5.30 -17.20
C LYS A 100 11.59 -6.28 -17.66
N GLY A 101 11.63 -6.55 -18.97
CA GLY A 101 12.79 -7.21 -19.58
C GLY A 101 13.07 -8.65 -19.12
N GLY A 102 12.09 -9.34 -18.53
CA GLY A 102 12.26 -10.70 -18.00
C GLY A 102 12.60 -10.76 -16.51
N ASP A 103 12.71 -9.62 -15.84
CA ASP A 103 12.79 -9.59 -14.38
C ASP A 103 11.48 -10.07 -13.74
N THR A 104 11.59 -10.60 -12.52
CA THR A 104 10.45 -11.13 -11.76
C THR A 104 10.10 -10.33 -10.53
N GLU A 105 10.97 -9.44 -10.06
CA GLU A 105 10.78 -8.73 -8.79
C GLU A 105 10.16 -7.34 -8.99
N PRO A 106 8.94 -7.07 -8.49
CA PRO A 106 8.37 -5.73 -8.48
C PRO A 106 9.09 -4.81 -7.48
N GLU A 107 9.23 -3.53 -7.82
CA GLU A 107 9.71 -2.53 -6.86
C GLU A 107 8.52 -1.97 -6.06
N THR A 108 8.56 -2.08 -4.74
CA THR A 108 7.49 -1.63 -3.85
C THR A 108 7.90 -0.39 -3.05
N SER A 109 6.96 0.51 -2.78
CA SER A 109 7.20 1.66 -1.86
C SER A 109 7.11 1.29 -0.38
N PHE A 110 6.87 0.02 -0.08
CA PHE A 110 6.74 -0.56 1.25
C PHE A 110 7.68 -1.75 1.36
N ASP A 111 8.12 -2.04 2.58
CA ASP A 111 8.94 -3.22 2.85
C ASP A 111 8.05 -4.45 3.03
N LEU A 112 8.39 -5.56 2.36
CA LEU A 112 7.68 -6.82 2.53
C LEU A 112 7.97 -7.46 3.89
N GLU A 113 9.11 -7.14 4.52
CA GLU A 113 9.46 -7.61 5.86
C GLU A 113 8.55 -7.02 6.95
N ASP A 114 7.97 -5.84 6.69
CA ASP A 114 6.98 -5.20 7.55
C ASP A 114 5.55 -5.78 7.36
N CYS A 115 5.35 -6.59 6.32
CA CYS A 115 4.07 -7.25 6.04
C CYS A 115 4.01 -8.65 6.67
N GLU A 116 2.79 -9.07 7.02
CA GLU A 116 2.53 -10.40 7.56
C GLU A 116 2.48 -11.43 6.42
N LEU A 117 3.28 -12.49 6.47
CA LEU A 117 3.19 -13.60 5.54
C LEU A 117 1.90 -14.40 5.80
N VAL A 118 0.95 -14.36 4.86
CA VAL A 118 -0.34 -15.06 4.99
C VAL A 118 -0.23 -16.50 4.49
N ARG A 119 0.28 -16.70 3.28
CA ARG A 119 0.41 -18.04 2.67
C ARG A 119 1.42 -18.08 1.53
N ARG A 120 1.90 -19.30 1.23
CA ARG A 120 2.65 -19.65 0.01
C ARG A 120 2.01 -20.86 -0.64
N GLY A 121 2.07 -20.93 -1.96
CA GLY A 121 1.49 -22.04 -2.70
C GLY A 121 1.96 -22.11 -4.13
N SER A 122 1.36 -23.01 -4.90
CA SER A 122 1.56 -23.12 -6.33
C SER A 122 0.24 -23.34 -7.04
N VAL A 123 0.01 -22.59 -8.11
CA VAL A 123 -1.22 -22.67 -8.92
C VAL A 123 -1.35 -24.02 -9.65
N PHE A 124 -0.29 -24.83 -9.70
CA PHE A 124 -0.29 -26.15 -10.32
C PHE A 124 -0.76 -27.26 -9.39
N PHE A 125 -0.79 -27.03 -8.08
CA PHE A 125 -1.06 -28.05 -7.06
C PHE A 125 -2.18 -27.64 -6.09
N ASP A 126 -2.97 -26.62 -6.44
CA ASP A 126 -4.18 -26.22 -5.74
C ASP A 126 -5.37 -27.17 -6.02
#